data_AF-B9X9Y7-F1
#
_entry.id   AF-B9X9Y7-F1
#
_cell.length_a   1.000
_cell.length_b   1.000
_cell.length_c   1.000
_cell.angle_alpha   90.00
_cell.angle_beta   90.00
_cell.angle_gamma   90.00
#
_symmetry.space_group_name_H-M   'P 1'
#
loop_
_entity.id
_entity.type
_entity.pdbx_description
1 polymer ?
#
loop_
_entity_poly.entity_id
_entity_poly.type
_entity_poly.pdbx_seq_one_letter_code
_entity_poly.pdbx_strand_id
1 'polypeptide(L)'
;MALIQCRECKKQISDLATACPSCGAPQIPSAPPVVFAPATVKRGIPFPKKPFICETCGTNAKPKLETKGSFLVELLLYLFFCLPGFIYTAWRMTTRQKVCPNCGGKMIGVATPRGRELVERYY
;
A
#
# COMPACT_ATOMS: atom_id res chain seq x y z
N MET A 1 37.05 20.74 -32.53
CA MET A 1 37.69 21.00 -31.22
C MET A 1 37.23 22.36 -30.76
N ALA A 2 36.15 22.41 -29.98
CA ALA A 2 35.58 23.67 -29.50
C ALA A 2 36.09 23.95 -28.08
N LEU A 3 36.56 25.16 -27.84
CA LEU A 3 36.95 25.59 -26.50
C LEU A 3 35.71 26.18 -25.81
N ILE A 4 35.28 25.56 -24.72
CA ILE A 4 34.20 26.05 -23.86
C ILE A 4 34.78 26.72 -22.62
N GLN A 5 34.07 27.69 -22.02
CA GLN A 5 34.50 28.29 -20.76
C GLN A 5 34.05 27.43 -19.57
N CYS A 6 34.98 27.07 -18.69
CA CYS A 6 34.67 26.41 -17.43
C CYS A 6 33.81 27.34 -16.56
N ARG A 7 32.70 26.83 -16.00
CA ARG A 7 31.77 27.64 -15.19
C ARG A 7 32.34 28.12 -13.86
N GLU A 8 33.35 27.43 -13.33
CA GLU A 8 33.99 27.76 -12.06
C GLU A 8 35.12 28.77 -12.24
N CYS A 9 36.14 28.43 -13.04
CA CYS A 9 37.34 29.24 -13.18
C CYS A 9 37.36 30.16 -14.41
N LYS A 10 36.32 30.14 -15.25
CA LYS A 10 36.16 30.92 -16.50
C LYS A 10 37.27 30.76 -17.55
N LYS A 11 38.23 29.84 -17.34
CA LYS A 11 39.25 29.51 -18.33
C LYS A 11 38.68 28.65 -19.46
N GLN A 12 39.28 28.77 -20.64
CA GLN A 12 38.94 27.96 -21.80
C GLN A 12 39.45 26.53 -21.64
N ILE A 13 38.58 25.56 -21.87
CA ILE A 13 38.87 24.13 -21.81
C ILE A 13 38.25 23.41 -23.02
N SER A 14 38.80 22.25 -23.38
CA SER A 14 38.26 21.45 -24.47
C SER A 14 36.91 20.83 -24.09
N ASP A 15 35.96 20.84 -25.02
CA ASP A 15 34.62 20.25 -24.89
C ASP A 15 34.62 18.74 -24.55
N LEU A 16 35.74 18.05 -24.75
CA LEU A 16 35.92 16.62 -24.44
C LEU A 16 36.51 16.36 -23.04
N ALA A 17 36.90 17.40 -22.29
CA ALA A 17 37.55 17.22 -21.01
C ALA A 17 36.55 16.79 -19.91
N THR A 18 36.73 15.59 -19.36
CA THR A 18 35.92 15.07 -18.23
C THR A 18 36.01 15.96 -16.98
N ALA A 19 37.14 16.64 -16.78
CA ALA A 19 37.34 17.61 -15.71
C ALA A 19 38.17 18.81 -16.19
N CYS A 20 37.96 19.97 -15.57
CA CYS A 20 38.77 21.15 -15.85
C CYS A 20 40.20 20.99 -15.28
N PRO A 21 41.27 21.07 -16.10
CA PRO A 21 42.65 20.90 -15.61
C PRO A 21 43.16 22.05 -14.75
N SER A 22 42.47 23.21 -14.72
CA SER A 22 42.87 24.37 -13.91
C SER A 22 42.25 24.42 -12.52
N CYS A 23 41.02 23.90 -12.34
CA CYS A 23 40.34 23.94 -11.04
C CYS A 23 39.85 22.57 -10.54
N GLY A 24 39.98 21.51 -11.34
CA GLY A 24 39.55 20.16 -10.97
C GLY A 24 38.04 19.91 -11.02
N ALA A 25 37.21 20.90 -11.37
CA ALA A 25 35.77 20.73 -11.43
C ALA A 25 35.37 19.73 -12.55
N PRO A 26 34.57 18.70 -12.28
CA PRO A 26 34.04 17.80 -13.30
C PRO A 26 33.07 18.57 -14.20
N GLN A 27 33.14 18.37 -15.52
CA GLN A 27 32.08 18.85 -16.40
C GLN A 27 30.88 17.95 -16.14
N ILE A 28 29.88 18.44 -15.40
CA ILE A 28 28.63 17.71 -15.21
C ILE A 28 27.86 17.90 -16.51
N PRO A 29 27.80 16.92 -17.45
CA PRO A 29 26.85 17.01 -18.54
C PRO A 29 25.47 17.15 -17.89
N SER A 30 24.70 18.14 -18.31
CA SER A 30 23.37 18.44 -17.81
C SER A 30 22.53 17.16 -17.78
N ALA A 31 22.46 16.54 -16.60
CA ALA A 31 21.53 15.45 -16.37
C ALA A 31 20.15 16.00 -16.73
N PRO A 32 19.35 15.26 -17.52
CA PRO A 32 17.99 15.69 -17.82
C PRO A 32 17.27 15.96 -16.50
N PRO A 33 16.30 16.89 -16.47
CA PRO A 33 15.57 17.21 -15.26
C PRO A 33 15.06 15.90 -14.68
N VAL A 34 15.39 15.64 -13.41
CA VAL A 34 14.84 14.51 -12.67
C VAL A 34 13.37 14.83 -12.47
N VAL A 35 12.57 14.51 -13.49
CA VAL A 35 11.12 14.54 -13.42
C VAL A 35 10.74 13.39 -12.49
N PHE A 36 10.34 13.71 -11.27
CA PHE A 36 9.67 12.75 -10.40
C PHE A 36 8.35 12.39 -11.07
N ALA A 37 8.38 11.36 -11.90
CA ALA A 37 7.19 10.80 -12.49
C ALA A 37 6.28 10.26 -11.38
N PRO A 38 4.97 10.56 -11.37
CA PRO A 38 4.06 9.94 -10.42
C PRO A 38 4.10 8.43 -10.63
N ALA A 39 4.19 7.68 -9.54
CA ALA A 39 4.23 6.22 -9.53
C ALA A 39 2.99 5.66 -10.26
N THR A 40 3.14 5.42 -11.55
CA THR A 40 2.19 4.65 -12.34
C THR A 40 2.33 3.21 -11.86
N VAL A 41 1.31 2.75 -11.13
CA VAL A 41 1.07 1.35 -10.82
C VAL A 41 1.31 0.52 -12.09
N LYS A 42 2.38 -0.29 -12.07
CA LYS A 42 2.66 -1.23 -13.15
C LYS A 42 1.48 -2.22 -13.23
N ARG A 43 0.72 -2.11 -14.32
CA ARG A 43 -0.27 -3.09 -14.76
C ARG A 43 0.48 -4.35 -15.17
N GLY A 44 0.53 -5.36 -14.31
CA GLY A 44 1.20 -6.61 -14.66
C GLY A 44 1.33 -7.66 -13.57
N ILE A 45 0.64 -7.54 -12.43
CA ILE A 45 0.60 -8.62 -11.44
C ILE A 45 -0.62 -9.49 -11.80
N PRO A 46 -0.48 -10.80 -12.01
CA PRO A 46 -1.61 -11.71 -12.13
C PRO A 46 -2.29 -11.78 -10.76
N PHE A 47 -3.17 -10.82 -10.49
CA PHE A 47 -3.89 -10.78 -9.22
C PHE A 47 -4.77 -12.03 -9.10
N PRO A 48 -4.76 -12.71 -7.93
CA PRO A 48 -5.75 -13.73 -7.67
C PRO A 48 -7.13 -13.08 -7.82
N LYS A 49 -8.06 -13.75 -8.53
CA LYS A 49 -9.38 -13.21 -8.92
C LYS A 49 -10.25 -12.72 -7.74
N LYS A 50 -9.80 -12.90 -6.49
CA LYS A 50 -10.48 -12.41 -5.29
C LYS A 50 -9.68 -11.27 -4.63
N PRO A 51 -10.32 -10.15 -4.28
CA PRO A 51 -9.64 -8.98 -3.74
C PRO A 51 -9.19 -9.10 -2.28
N PHE A 52 -9.36 -10.26 -1.61
CA PHE A 52 -9.04 -10.46 -0.20
C PHE A 52 -8.19 -11.72 0.00
N ILE A 53 -7.16 -11.59 0.84
CA ILE A 53 -6.28 -12.66 1.29
C ILE A 53 -6.24 -12.69 2.82
N CYS A 54 -6.18 -13.89 3.39
CA CYS A 54 -6.07 -14.06 4.84
C CYS A 54 -4.60 -13.99 5.30
N GLU A 55 -4.33 -13.24 6.37
CA GLU A 55 -2.97 -13.12 6.93
C GLU A 55 -2.47 -14.41 7.56
N THR A 56 -3.36 -15.20 8.16
CA THR A 56 -3.01 -16.40 8.93
C THR A 56 -2.82 -17.64 8.07
N CYS A 57 -3.64 -17.82 7.03
CA CYS A 57 -3.69 -19.06 6.25
C CYS A 57 -3.51 -18.88 4.75
N GLY A 58 -3.34 -17.64 4.26
CA GLY A 58 -3.14 -17.36 2.83
C GLY A 58 -4.35 -17.60 1.92
N THR A 59 -5.52 -17.94 2.48
CA THR A 59 -6.70 -18.29 1.65
C THR A 59 -7.29 -17.07 0.95
N ASN A 60 -7.42 -17.18 -0.38
CA ASN A 60 -8.06 -16.19 -1.26
C ASN A 60 -9.57 -16.45 -1.39
N ALA A 61 -10.37 -15.87 -0.49
CA ALA A 61 -11.82 -16.05 -0.45
C ALA A 61 -12.57 -14.74 -0.15
N LYS A 62 -13.88 -14.72 -0.40
CA LYS A 62 -14.73 -13.61 0.05
C LYS A 62 -14.80 -13.64 1.58
N PRO A 63 -14.61 -12.50 2.28
CA PRO A 63 -14.70 -12.47 3.74
C PRO A 63 -16.08 -12.89 4.20
N LYS A 64 -16.11 -13.77 5.19
CA LYS A 64 -17.34 -14.12 5.91
C LYS A 64 -17.57 -13.05 6.97
N LEU A 65 -18.78 -12.51 6.99
CA LEU A 65 -19.20 -11.59 8.06
C LEU A 65 -19.60 -12.44 9.25
N GLU A 66 -18.81 -12.39 10.32
CA GLU A 66 -19.14 -13.00 11.60
C GLU A 66 -19.59 -11.91 12.58
N THR A 67 -20.75 -12.12 13.18
CA THR A 67 -21.27 -11.29 14.28
C THR A 67 -20.97 -11.99 15.59
N LYS A 68 -20.12 -11.40 16.44
CA LYS A 68 -19.96 -11.87 17.83
C LYS A 68 -21.18 -11.40 18.65
N GLY A 69 -22.24 -12.20 18.68
CA GLY A 69 -23.39 -11.93 19.55
C GLY A 69 -24.48 -12.99 19.46
N SER A 70 -25.20 -13.18 20.55
CA SER A 70 -26.38 -14.06 20.61
C SER A 70 -27.64 -13.21 20.43
N PHE A 71 -28.50 -13.55 19.47
CA PHE A 71 -29.79 -12.86 19.27
C PHE A 71 -30.67 -12.90 20.55
N LEU A 72 -30.49 -13.93 21.36
CA LEU A 72 -31.20 -14.11 22.64
C LEU A 72 -30.93 -13.00 23.65
N VAL A 73 -29.73 -12.41 23.66
CA VAL A 73 -29.36 -11.32 24.59
C VAL A 73 -30.07 -10.03 24.20
N GLU A 74 -30.25 -9.76 22.90
CA GLU A 74 -31.08 -8.63 22.42
C GLU A 74 -32.52 -8.76 22.89
N LEU A 75 -33.10 -9.96 22.74
CA LEU A 75 -34.49 -10.22 23.09
C LEU A 75 -34.75 -10.09 24.60
N LEU A 76 -33.83 -10.59 25.43
CA LEU A 76 -33.92 -10.45 26.89
C LEU A 76 -33.80 -9.00 27.35
N LEU A 77 -32.87 -8.22 26.77
CA LEU A 77 -32.73 -6.79 27.08
C LEU A 77 -33.99 -6.02 26.69
N TYR A 78 -34.55 -6.30 25.51
CA TYR A 78 -35.78 -5.67 25.07
C TYR A 78 -36.98 -5.95 25.98
N LEU A 79 -37.07 -7.16 26.53
CA LEU A 79 -38.14 -7.56 27.44
C LEU A 79 -38.07 -6.81 28.79
N PHE A 80 -36.85 -6.50 29.25
CA PHE A 80 -36.63 -5.91 30.57
C PHE A 80 -36.48 -4.40 30.59
N PHE A 81 -36.20 -3.73 29.46
CA PHE A 81 -36.26 -2.27 29.28
C PHE A 81 -35.89 -1.99 27.80
N CYS A 82 -36.77 -1.34 27.03
CA CYS A 82 -36.62 -1.20 25.57
C CYS A 82 -35.38 -0.36 25.13
N LEU A 83 -34.95 0.59 25.96
CA LEU A 83 -33.81 1.49 25.70
C LEU A 83 -32.43 0.80 25.57
N PRO A 84 -31.98 -0.05 26.52
CA PRO A 84 -30.72 -0.79 26.40
C PRO A 84 -30.71 -1.77 25.21
N GLY A 85 -31.88 -2.28 24.79
CA GLY A 85 -32.02 -3.12 23.60
C GLY A 85 -31.56 -2.42 22.32
N PHE A 86 -32.06 -1.21 22.06
CA PHE A 86 -31.67 -0.41 20.88
C PHE A 86 -30.17 -0.09 20.83
N ILE A 87 -29.57 0.28 21.96
CA ILE A 87 -28.13 0.56 22.07
C ILE A 87 -27.31 -0.69 21.77
N TYR A 88 -27.74 -1.84 22.28
CA TYR A 88 -27.06 -3.11 22.05
C TYR A 88 -27.16 -3.56 20.58
N THR A 89 -28.29 -3.34 19.90
CA THR A 89 -28.41 -3.59 18.45
C THR A 89 -27.47 -2.68 17.64
N ALA A 90 -27.33 -1.40 18.00
CA ALA A 90 -26.38 -0.49 17.34
C ALA A 90 -24.91 -0.91 17.54
N TRP A 91 -24.54 -1.32 18.76
CA TRP A 91 -23.22 -1.87 19.07
C TRP A 91 -22.98 -3.20 18.33
N ARG A 92 -24.00 -4.05 18.19
CA ARG A 92 -23.92 -5.31 17.45
C ARG A 92 -23.69 -5.11 15.95
N MET A 93 -24.34 -4.10 15.36
CA MET A 93 -24.12 -3.76 13.95
C MET A 93 -22.70 -3.25 13.70
N THR A 94 -22.13 -2.51 14.65
CA THR A 94 -20.78 -1.93 14.55
C THR A 94 -19.66 -2.94 14.84
N THR A 95 -19.93 -4.03 15.55
CA THR A 95 -18.93 -5.07 15.88
C THR A 95 -18.77 -6.17 14.82
N ARG A 96 -19.49 -6.07 13.69
CA ARG A 96 -19.37 -7.00 12.55
C ARG A 96 -17.95 -7.02 12.00
N GLN A 97 -17.29 -8.18 12.05
CA GLN A 97 -15.92 -8.32 11.55
C GLN A 97 -15.87 -9.20 10.30
N LYS A 98 -14.99 -8.81 9.36
CA LYS A 98 -14.67 -9.57 8.16
C LYS A 98 -13.61 -10.62 8.52
N VAL A 99 -14.03 -11.86 8.65
CA VAL A 99 -13.14 -12.98 8.99
C VAL A 99 -12.99 -13.95 7.83
N CYS A 100 -11.91 -14.73 7.87
CA CYS A 100 -11.64 -15.76 6.91
C CYS A 100 -12.60 -16.94 7.11
N PRO A 101 -13.28 -17.44 6.06
CA PRO A 101 -14.16 -18.61 6.18
C PRO A 101 -13.42 -19.91 6.50
N ASN A 102 -12.10 -19.96 6.27
CA ASN A 102 -11.30 -21.16 6.49
C ASN A 102 -10.76 -21.25 7.93
N CYS A 103 -10.13 -20.18 8.42
CA CYS A 103 -9.45 -20.17 9.73
C CYS A 103 -10.02 -19.18 10.75
N GLY A 104 -10.99 -18.33 10.37
CA GLY A 104 -11.51 -17.27 11.24
C GLY A 104 -10.56 -16.06 11.44
N GLY A 105 -9.38 -16.08 10.81
CA GLY A 105 -8.40 -14.98 10.87
C GLY A 105 -8.87 -13.71 10.17
N LYS A 106 -8.14 -12.62 10.36
CA LYS A 106 -8.45 -11.34 9.72
C LYS A 106 -8.11 -11.37 8.22
N MET A 107 -8.99 -10.77 7.42
CA MET A 107 -8.82 -10.65 5.97
C MET A 107 -8.36 -9.26 5.56
N ILE A 108 -7.39 -9.23 4.65
CA ILE A 108 -6.75 -8.02 4.15
C ILE A 108 -6.96 -7.94 2.63
N GLY A 109 -7.20 -6.73 2.12
CA GLY A 109 -7.35 -6.52 0.69
C GLY A 109 -6.02 -6.64 -0.05
N VAL A 110 -5.97 -7.38 -1.16
CA VAL A 110 -4.75 -7.59 -1.98
C VAL A 110 -4.20 -6.30 -2.61
N ALA A 111 -5.02 -5.25 -2.69
CA ALA A 111 -4.61 -3.94 -3.19
C ALA A 111 -3.70 -3.16 -2.20
N THR A 112 -3.78 -3.48 -0.91
CA THR A 112 -2.95 -2.84 0.14
C THR A 112 -1.51 -3.34 0.08
N PRO A 113 -0.50 -2.55 0.52
CA PRO A 113 0.90 -2.99 0.53
C PRO A 113 1.10 -4.30 1.31
N ARG A 114 0.41 -4.46 2.45
CA ARG A 114 0.40 -5.72 3.21
C ARG A 114 -0.23 -6.89 2.45
N GLY A 115 -1.29 -6.64 1.69
CA GLY A 115 -1.94 -7.67 0.88
C GLY A 115 -1.01 -8.21 -0.21
N ARG A 116 -0.16 -7.36 -0.80
CA ARG A 116 0.83 -7.77 -1.82
C ARG A 116 1.92 -8.65 -1.22
N GLU A 117 2.47 -8.25 -0.07
CA GLU A 117 3.47 -9.06 0.66
C GLU A 117 2.92 -10.44 1.04
N LEU A 118 1.65 -10.52 1.44
CA LEU A 118 1.00 -11.79 1.74
C LEU A 118 0.82 -12.65 0.50
N VAL A 119 0.51 -12.06 -0.66
CA VAL A 119 0.43 -12.82 -1.92
C VAL A 119 1.80 -13.41 -2.25
N GLU A 120 2.89 -12.63 -2.23
CA GLU A 120 4.25 -13.13 -2.48
C GLU A 120 4.73 -14.18 -1.45
N ARG A 121 4.23 -14.12 -0.22
CA ARG A 121 4.59 -15.10 0.82
C ARG A 121 3.95 -16.47 0.58
N TYR A 122 2.72 -16.50 0.07
CA TYR A 122 1.93 -17.73 -0.07
C TYR A 122 1.85 -18.25 -1.52
N TYR A 123 2.18 -17.43 -2.52
CA TYR A 123 2.10 -17.72 -3.96
C TYR A 123 3.33 -17.20 -4.70
#